data_AF-A0A7S4V8S7-F1
#
_entry.id   AF-A0A7S4V8S7-F1
#
_cell.length_a   1.000
_cell.length_b   1.000
_cell.length_c   1.000
_cell.angle_alpha   90.00
_cell.angle_beta   90.00
_cell.angle_gamma   90.00
#
_symmetry.space_group_name_H-M   'P 1'
#
loop_
_entity.id
_entity.type
_entity.pdbx_description
1 polymer ?
#
loop_
_entity_poly.entity_id
_entity_poly.type
_entity_poly.pdbx_seq_one_letter_code
_entity_poly.pdbx_strand_id
1 'polypeptide(L)'
;MGSSEANAEFLGASGRGHEQRFPALRPGYWASRAEPMSVFKCRDTLRCPGGDPGDACAVNLERQACDHCKSGFSWDGTACIECSDFESSGGLFPVLPLVVAPIAIVCLYKAFGDPLPKWGSWQNELATLVFIALNHYQIVTLLTGSSLTLPPQIMETFQFWSTTTDLSRPFKPDCTIMSSLLTSMIVKSLQPVVACLLCLAVLLANIAAAGLRRRPELLMDRNRLFNVFGSLLFTFFGAIAS
;
A
#
# COMPACT_ATOMS: atom_id res chain seq x y z
N MET A 1 -8.29 -32.84 16.99
CA MET A 1 -8.71 -33.39 18.31
C MET A 1 -7.99 -32.61 19.38
N GLY A 2 -8.74 -31.94 20.25
CA GLY A 2 -8.20 -31.01 21.26
C GLY A 2 -9.18 -29.88 21.56
N SER A 3 -10.43 -30.22 21.86
CA SER A 3 -11.45 -29.32 22.39
C SER A 3 -11.10 -28.96 23.83
N SER A 4 -10.73 -27.71 24.09
CA SER A 4 -10.71 -27.17 25.44
C SER A 4 -12.05 -26.51 25.70
N GLU A 5 -12.96 -27.32 26.27
CA GLU A 5 -14.20 -26.89 26.89
C GLU A 5 -13.86 -26.22 28.23
N ALA A 6 -13.78 -24.89 28.22
CA ALA A 6 -13.89 -24.09 29.44
C ALA A 6 -14.46 -22.73 29.04
N ASN A 7 -15.51 -22.30 29.76
CA ASN A 7 -16.18 -20.98 29.73
C ASN A 7 -17.61 -20.95 29.15
N ALA A 8 -18.46 -21.89 29.56
CA ALA A 8 -19.91 -21.69 29.53
C ALA A 8 -20.47 -21.74 30.97
N GLU A 9 -20.13 -20.74 31.78
CA GLU A 9 -20.77 -20.56 33.09
C GLU A 9 -22.07 -19.79 32.88
N PHE A 10 -23.11 -20.56 32.58
CA PHE A 10 -24.49 -20.12 32.48
C PHE A 10 -25.07 -20.04 33.91
N LEU A 11 -25.20 -18.83 34.46
CA LEU A 11 -26.10 -18.60 35.60
C LEU A 11 -27.01 -17.42 35.30
N GLY A 12 -28.29 -17.74 35.12
CA GLY A 12 -29.35 -16.78 34.90
C GLY A 12 -29.69 -15.98 36.15
N ALA A 13 -30.03 -14.72 35.96
CA ALA A 13 -30.84 -13.95 36.89
C ALA A 13 -31.80 -13.01 36.12
N SER A 14 -33.05 -13.43 36.16
CA SER A 14 -34.33 -12.74 35.96
C SER A 14 -34.37 -11.19 35.82
N GLY A 15 -34.98 -10.73 34.72
CA GLY A 15 -36.05 -9.72 34.75
C GLY A 15 -35.72 -8.22 34.73
N ARG A 16 -35.77 -7.61 33.53
CA ARG A 16 -36.36 -6.29 33.13
C ARG A 16 -35.56 -5.65 32.00
N GLY A 17 -36.18 -5.51 30.82
CA GLY A 17 -35.64 -4.82 29.63
C GLY A 17 -34.42 -5.51 29.02
N HIS A 18 -34.61 -6.37 28.02
CA HIS A 18 -33.50 -7.10 27.40
C HIS A 18 -32.58 -6.18 26.58
N GLU A 19 -31.63 -5.53 27.25
CA GLU A 19 -30.27 -5.36 26.71
C GLU A 19 -29.75 -6.77 26.41
N GLN A 20 -29.70 -7.15 25.14
CA GLN A 20 -29.04 -8.38 24.72
C GLN A 20 -27.54 -8.22 25.03
N ARG A 21 -27.10 -8.78 26.16
CA ARG A 21 -25.68 -8.84 26.54
C ARG A 21 -25.00 -9.89 25.70
N PHE A 22 -24.26 -9.45 24.70
CA PHE A 22 -23.37 -10.29 23.91
C PHE A 22 -22.05 -10.50 24.64
N PRO A 23 -21.29 -11.57 24.34
CA PRO A 23 -19.96 -11.75 24.91
C PRO A 23 -19.05 -10.59 24.48
N ALA A 24 -18.28 -10.06 25.44
CA ALA A 24 -17.30 -9.03 25.16
C ALA A 24 -16.20 -9.56 24.24
N LEU A 25 -15.82 -8.74 23.27
CA LEU A 25 -14.76 -9.01 22.32
C LEU A 25 -13.40 -8.87 23.00
N ARG A 26 -12.49 -9.81 22.68
CA ARG A 26 -11.08 -9.71 23.09
C ARG A 26 -10.37 -8.63 22.27
N PRO A 27 -9.29 -8.03 22.78
CA PRO A 27 -8.43 -7.14 21.99
C PRO A 27 -7.98 -7.80 20.69
N GLY A 28 -7.94 -7.03 19.60
CA GLY A 28 -7.64 -7.51 18.25
C GLY A 28 -8.82 -8.09 17.49
N TYR A 29 -10.04 -8.06 18.06
CA TYR A 29 -11.26 -8.52 17.41
C TYR A 29 -12.34 -7.43 17.39
N TRP A 30 -13.18 -7.48 16.36
CA TRP A 30 -14.29 -6.56 16.15
C TRP A 30 -15.53 -7.33 15.70
N ALA A 31 -16.71 -6.94 16.18
CA ALA A 31 -18.00 -7.40 15.67
C ALA A 31 -18.96 -6.21 15.64
N SER A 32 -19.93 -6.23 14.73
CA SER A 32 -20.92 -5.16 14.64
C SER A 32 -22.04 -5.35 15.69
N ARG A 33 -22.73 -4.28 16.08
CA ARG A 33 -23.92 -4.39 16.94
C ARG A 33 -25.06 -5.17 16.28
N ALA A 34 -25.17 -5.08 14.95
CA ALA A 34 -26.20 -5.78 14.19
C ALA A 34 -25.92 -7.29 14.07
N GLU A 35 -24.64 -7.67 14.03
CA GLU A 35 -24.18 -9.05 13.85
C GLU A 35 -23.07 -9.39 14.87
N PRO A 36 -23.41 -9.49 16.17
CA PRO A 36 -22.42 -9.64 17.24
C PRO A 36 -21.70 -11.00 17.23
N MET A 37 -22.27 -11.99 16.54
CA MET A 37 -21.64 -13.32 16.35
C MET A 37 -20.70 -13.36 15.14
N SER A 38 -20.66 -12.30 14.34
CA SER A 38 -19.79 -12.17 13.17
C SER A 38 -18.50 -11.47 13.58
N VAL A 39 -17.54 -12.25 14.06
CA VAL A 39 -16.28 -11.73 14.63
C VAL A 39 -15.20 -11.66 13.56
N PHE A 40 -14.67 -10.46 13.37
CA PHE A 40 -13.57 -10.17 12.46
C PHE A 40 -12.29 -9.91 13.24
N LYS A 41 -11.16 -10.39 12.70
CA LYS A 41 -9.84 -10.11 13.26
C LYS A 41 -9.34 -8.77 12.71
N CYS A 42 -8.92 -7.90 13.61
CA CYS A 42 -8.33 -6.62 13.23
C CYS A 42 -6.85 -6.78 12.88
N ARG A 43 -6.33 -5.84 12.09
CA ARG A 43 -4.92 -5.81 11.70
C ARG A 43 -3.98 -5.61 12.90
N ASP A 44 -4.42 -4.84 13.89
CA ASP A 44 -3.67 -4.52 15.10
C ASP A 44 -4.61 -4.48 16.31
N THR A 45 -4.11 -4.86 17.48
CA THR A 45 -4.77 -4.66 18.78
C THR A 45 -5.00 -3.19 19.12
N LEU A 46 -4.15 -2.28 18.62
CA LEU A 46 -4.32 -0.84 18.81
C LEU A 46 -5.55 -0.29 18.10
N ARG A 47 -5.95 -0.91 16.98
CA ARG A 47 -7.16 -0.53 16.24
C ARG A 47 -8.42 -1.04 16.91
N CYS A 48 -8.32 -2.22 17.53
CA CYS A 48 -9.43 -2.90 18.20
C CYS A 48 -9.08 -3.21 19.65
N PRO A 49 -9.33 -2.27 20.59
CA PRO A 49 -9.09 -2.52 22.02
C PRO A 49 -9.97 -3.64 22.61
N GLY A 50 -11.01 -4.08 21.89
CA GLY A 50 -12.01 -5.03 22.39
C GLY A 50 -13.15 -4.31 23.10
N GLY A 51 -14.00 -5.07 23.79
CA GLY A 51 -15.20 -4.55 24.46
C GLY A 51 -16.50 -5.00 23.80
N ASP A 52 -17.56 -4.21 23.93
CA ASP A 52 -18.87 -4.57 23.39
C ASP A 52 -18.92 -4.46 21.86
N PRO A 53 -19.74 -5.30 21.18
CA PRO A 53 -19.94 -5.20 19.74
C PRO A 53 -20.30 -3.77 19.30
N GLY A 54 -19.66 -3.32 18.22
CA GLY A 54 -19.79 -1.99 17.60
C GLY A 54 -19.09 -0.82 18.30
N ASP A 55 -18.63 -0.95 19.54
CA ASP A 55 -17.79 0.07 20.21
C ASP A 55 -16.30 -0.33 20.27
N ALA A 56 -15.96 -1.48 19.71
CA ALA A 56 -14.62 -2.06 19.77
C ALA A 56 -13.58 -1.37 18.86
N CYS A 57 -13.82 -0.16 18.36
CA CYS A 57 -12.86 0.60 17.54
C CYS A 57 -12.16 1.69 18.36
N ALA A 58 -10.87 1.89 18.09
CA ALA A 58 -10.13 3.03 18.63
C ALA A 58 -10.65 4.37 18.07
N VAL A 59 -10.24 5.46 18.71
CA VAL A 59 -10.71 6.81 18.38
C VAL A 59 -10.43 7.16 16.92
N ASN A 60 -11.42 7.75 16.26
CA ASN A 60 -11.38 8.15 14.85
C ASN A 60 -11.19 7.02 13.84
N LEU A 61 -11.40 5.76 14.24
CA LEU A 61 -11.58 4.65 13.32
C LEU A 61 -13.07 4.40 13.03
N GLU A 62 -13.33 3.89 11.85
CA GLU A 62 -14.65 3.49 11.38
C GLU A 62 -14.57 2.22 10.52
N ARG A 63 -15.74 1.75 10.08
CA ARG A 63 -15.95 0.55 9.25
C ARG A 63 -15.56 -0.77 9.94
N GLN A 64 -15.72 -1.84 9.17
CA GLN A 64 -15.54 -3.21 9.62
C GLN A 64 -14.08 -3.46 10.01
N ALA A 65 -13.89 -4.08 11.19
CA ALA A 65 -12.56 -4.34 11.76
C ALA A 65 -11.68 -3.08 11.96
N CYS A 66 -12.30 -1.89 12.05
CA CYS A 66 -11.61 -0.62 12.31
C CYS A 66 -10.45 -0.41 11.32
N ASP A 67 -10.71 -0.72 10.05
CA ASP A 67 -9.72 -0.72 8.99
C ASP A 67 -9.44 0.69 8.45
N HIS A 68 -10.37 1.62 8.62
CA HIS A 68 -10.29 2.98 8.10
C HIS A 68 -10.34 4.04 9.19
N CYS A 69 -9.53 5.08 9.02
CA CYS A 69 -9.70 6.34 9.74
C CYS A 69 -10.90 7.10 9.16
N LYS A 70 -11.59 7.86 10.01
CA LYS A 70 -12.64 8.80 9.60
C LYS A 70 -12.09 9.81 8.59
N SER A 71 -12.98 10.37 7.77
CA SER A 71 -12.62 11.40 6.78
C SER A 71 -11.80 12.54 7.41
N GLY A 72 -10.67 12.88 6.80
CA GLY A 72 -9.74 13.90 7.30
C GLY A 72 -8.69 13.37 8.27
N PHE A 73 -8.64 12.05 8.52
CA PHE A 73 -7.62 11.43 9.36
C PHE A 73 -6.87 10.32 8.61
N SER A 74 -5.61 10.11 8.96
CA SER A 74 -4.74 9.05 8.43
C SER A 74 -4.05 8.28 9.56
N TRP A 75 -3.80 6.99 9.36
CA TRP A 75 -3.16 6.14 10.37
C TRP A 75 -1.64 6.35 10.39
N ASP A 76 -1.08 6.73 11.53
CA ASP A 76 0.38 6.93 11.73
C ASP A 76 1.10 5.67 12.26
N GLY A 77 0.39 4.55 12.36
CA GLY A 77 0.90 3.33 12.98
C GLY A 77 0.35 3.09 14.39
N THR A 78 0.01 4.17 15.11
CA THR A 78 -0.51 4.10 16.49
C THR A 78 -1.91 4.67 16.65
N ALA A 79 -2.22 5.77 15.96
CA ALA A 79 -3.51 6.44 16.01
C ALA A 79 -3.86 7.09 14.66
N CYS A 80 -5.14 7.42 14.49
CA CYS A 80 -5.60 8.26 13.39
C CYS A 80 -5.29 9.73 13.70
N ILE A 81 -4.35 10.32 12.96
CA ILE A 81 -3.96 11.73 13.06
C ILE A 81 -4.65 12.55 11.97
N GLU A 82 -4.95 13.81 12.26
CA GLU A 82 -5.58 14.72 11.31
C GLU A 82 -4.64 15.02 10.12
N CYS A 83 -5.20 15.03 8.92
CA CYS A 83 -4.50 15.34 7.69
C CYS A 83 -4.22 16.84 7.58
N SER A 84 -3.03 17.22 7.12
CA SER A 84 -2.72 18.63 6.88
C SER A 84 -3.50 19.17 5.67
N ASP A 85 -3.86 20.46 5.67
CA ASP A 85 -4.52 21.15 4.54
C ASP A 85 -3.75 21.00 3.21
N PHE A 86 -2.42 20.86 3.29
CA PHE A 86 -1.59 20.63 2.13
C PHE A 86 -1.75 19.21 1.56
N GLU A 87 -1.88 18.19 2.44
CA GLU A 87 -2.09 16.79 2.07
C GLU A 87 -3.53 16.55 1.55
N SER A 88 -4.51 17.29 2.09
CA SER A 88 -5.92 17.22 1.67
C SER A 88 -6.20 17.99 0.37
N SER A 89 -5.31 18.90 -0.02
CA SER A 89 -5.37 19.55 -1.33
C SER A 89 -5.15 18.50 -2.43
N GLY A 90 -6.24 17.99 -3.00
CA GLY A 90 -6.25 16.91 -4.00
C GLY A 90 -5.47 17.17 -5.30
N GLY A 91 -4.67 18.25 -5.37
CA GLY A 91 -3.77 18.57 -6.48
C GLY A 91 -2.38 17.97 -6.35
N LEU A 92 -1.84 17.75 -5.15
CA LEU A 92 -0.45 17.29 -5.00
C LEU A 92 -0.27 15.87 -5.56
N PHE A 93 -1.19 14.96 -5.22
CA PHE A 93 -1.10 13.55 -5.59
C PHE A 93 -1.18 13.25 -7.10
N PRO A 94 -2.03 13.92 -7.92
CA PRO A 94 -1.98 13.73 -9.38
C PRO A 94 -0.85 14.51 -10.07
N VAL A 95 -0.45 15.67 -9.54
CA VAL A 95 0.58 16.51 -10.17
C VAL A 95 1.98 15.95 -9.93
N LEU A 96 2.26 15.42 -8.74
CA LEU A 96 3.58 14.93 -8.38
C LEU A 96 4.07 13.79 -9.31
N PRO A 97 3.29 12.72 -9.59
CA PRO A 97 3.66 11.70 -10.57
C PRO A 97 3.83 12.28 -11.98
N LEU A 98 2.99 13.24 -12.37
CA LEU A 98 3.07 13.86 -13.70
C LEU A 98 4.38 14.62 -13.91
N VAL A 99 4.97 15.19 -12.86
CA VAL A 99 6.26 15.91 -12.92
C VAL A 99 7.44 14.98 -12.67
N VAL A 100 7.35 14.12 -11.65
CA VAL A 100 8.48 13.27 -11.21
C VAL A 100 8.67 12.08 -12.13
N ALA A 101 7.59 11.45 -12.63
CA ALA A 101 7.71 10.23 -13.42
C ALA A 101 8.43 10.44 -14.76
N PRO A 102 8.20 11.52 -15.55
CA PRO A 102 8.99 11.76 -16.75
C PRO A 102 10.48 11.91 -16.48
N ILE A 103 10.85 12.60 -15.38
CA ILE A 103 12.25 12.76 -14.96
C ILE A 103 12.83 11.39 -14.62
N ALA A 104 12.14 10.59 -13.81
CA ALA A 104 12.55 9.23 -13.47
C ALA A 104 12.70 8.35 -14.71
N ILE A 105 11.74 8.36 -15.65
CA ILE A 105 11.80 7.59 -16.90
C ILE A 105 13.04 7.98 -17.72
N VAL A 106 13.36 9.28 -17.84
CA VAL A 106 14.56 9.73 -18.56
C VAL A 106 15.84 9.30 -17.85
N CYS A 107 15.89 9.43 -16.52
CA CYS A 107 17.04 8.99 -15.71
C CYS A 107 17.27 7.48 -15.84
N LEU A 108 16.21 6.67 -15.69
CA LEU A 108 16.27 5.22 -15.85
C LEU A 108 16.63 4.84 -17.28
N TYR A 109 16.08 5.53 -18.27
CA TYR A 109 16.46 5.33 -19.67
C TYR A 109 17.96 5.54 -19.84
N LYS A 110 18.54 6.63 -19.31
CA LYS A 110 19.98 6.91 -19.41
C LYS A 110 20.83 5.90 -18.64
N ALA A 111 20.42 5.51 -17.44
CA ALA A 111 21.14 4.55 -16.61
C ALA A 111 21.13 3.12 -17.20
N PHE A 112 19.99 2.64 -17.71
CA PHE A 112 19.82 1.24 -18.14
C PHE A 112 20.19 0.94 -19.60
N GLY A 113 21.04 1.73 -20.23
CA GLY A 113 21.57 1.31 -21.54
C GLY A 113 23.06 1.53 -21.61
N ASP A 114 23.71 0.89 -20.64
CA ASP A 114 25.10 0.57 -20.73
C ASP A 114 25.36 -0.37 -21.93
N PRO A 115 26.38 -0.09 -22.74
CA PRO A 115 26.78 -0.97 -23.81
C PRO A 115 27.27 -2.31 -23.23
N LEU A 116 27.03 -3.41 -23.95
CA LEU A 116 27.47 -4.78 -23.61
C LEU A 116 28.84 -4.89 -22.91
N PRO A 117 29.92 -4.21 -23.37
CA PRO A 117 31.23 -4.29 -22.70
C PRO A 117 31.27 -3.75 -21.25
N LYS A 118 30.29 -2.95 -20.82
CA LYS A 118 30.20 -2.40 -19.45
C LYS A 118 29.26 -3.18 -18.53
N TRP A 119 28.68 -4.29 -19.00
CA TRP A 119 27.77 -5.11 -18.19
C TRP A 119 28.43 -5.68 -16.94
N GLY A 120 29.73 -6.02 -17.01
CA GLY A 120 30.51 -6.49 -15.86
C GLY A 120 31.04 -5.37 -14.95
N SER A 121 30.49 -4.16 -15.00
CA SER A 121 30.90 -3.09 -14.11
C SER A 121 30.36 -3.31 -12.70
N TRP A 122 31.13 -2.89 -11.68
CA TRP A 122 30.70 -2.96 -10.28
C TRP A 122 29.38 -2.20 -10.03
N GLN A 123 29.08 -1.18 -10.84
CA GLN A 123 27.85 -0.40 -10.74
C GLN A 123 26.63 -1.23 -11.14
N ASN A 124 26.75 -2.02 -12.21
CA ASN A 124 25.70 -2.93 -12.66
C ASN A 124 25.51 -4.10 -11.70
N GLU A 125 26.60 -4.59 -11.10
CA GLU A 125 26.55 -5.61 -10.05
C GLU A 125 25.83 -5.08 -8.79
N LEU A 126 26.18 -3.86 -8.33
CA LEU A 126 25.48 -3.21 -7.22
C LEU A 126 24.01 -2.95 -7.54
N ALA A 127 23.69 -2.45 -8.75
CA ALA A 127 22.31 -2.25 -9.18
C ALA A 127 21.50 -3.56 -9.20
N THR A 128 22.14 -4.66 -9.61
CA THR A 128 21.53 -6.00 -9.58
C THR A 128 21.27 -6.48 -8.15
N LEU A 129 22.23 -6.29 -7.24
CA LEU A 129 22.05 -6.61 -5.82
C LEU A 129 20.91 -5.80 -5.20
N VAL A 130 20.83 -4.50 -5.49
CA VAL A 130 19.72 -3.63 -5.05
C VAL A 130 18.40 -4.11 -5.63
N PHE A 131 18.34 -4.49 -6.90
CA PHE A 131 17.13 -5.02 -7.52
C PHE A 131 16.67 -6.35 -6.90
N ILE A 132 17.59 -7.28 -6.63
CA ILE A 132 17.29 -8.55 -5.95
C ILE A 132 16.75 -8.26 -4.53
N ALA A 133 17.39 -7.35 -3.79
CA ALA A 133 16.92 -6.95 -2.47
C ALA A 133 15.51 -6.36 -2.54
N LEU A 134 15.25 -5.42 -3.46
CA LEU A 134 13.93 -4.82 -3.66
C LEU A 134 12.86 -5.88 -3.99
N ASN A 135 13.14 -6.82 -4.90
CA ASN A 135 12.21 -7.90 -5.23
C ASN A 135 11.95 -8.82 -4.03
N HIS A 136 12.99 -9.19 -3.31
CA HIS A 136 12.86 -9.98 -2.09
C HIS A 136 11.90 -9.30 -1.09
N TYR A 137 12.05 -8.00 -0.88
CA TYR A 137 11.18 -7.25 0.02
C TYR A 137 9.74 -7.11 -0.49
N GLN A 138 9.54 -6.96 -1.79
CA GLN A 138 8.19 -6.94 -2.38
C GLN A 138 7.46 -8.26 -2.13
N ILE A 139 8.15 -9.40 -2.30
CA ILE A 139 7.58 -10.72 -2.03
C ILE A 139 7.23 -10.85 -0.53
N VAL A 140 8.11 -10.39 0.36
CA VAL A 140 7.86 -10.38 1.80
C VAL A 140 6.61 -9.56 2.15
N THR A 141 6.46 -8.36 1.60
CA THR A 141 5.26 -7.53 1.84
C THR A 141 3.99 -8.23 1.36
N LEU A 142 4.01 -8.86 0.18
CA LEU A 142 2.88 -9.66 -0.31
C LEU A 142 2.53 -10.82 0.63
N LEU A 143 3.54 -11.49 1.19
CA LEU A 143 3.32 -12.55 2.18
C LEU A 143 2.69 -12.00 3.47
N THR A 144 3.08 -10.82 3.94
CA THR A 144 2.46 -10.20 5.13
C THR A 144 1.02 -9.71 4.89
N GLY A 145 0.66 -9.41 3.64
CA GLY A 145 -0.72 -9.09 3.27
C GLY A 145 -1.64 -10.31 3.19
N SER A 146 -1.07 -11.52 3.14
CA SER A 146 -1.84 -12.76 3.13
C SER A 146 -2.31 -13.16 4.53
N SER A 147 -3.38 -13.94 4.63
CA SER A 147 -3.98 -14.40 5.90
C SER A 147 -3.14 -15.43 6.67
N LEU A 148 -1.83 -15.51 6.41
CA LEU A 148 -0.92 -16.46 7.02
C LEU A 148 -0.54 -16.02 8.44
N THR A 149 -0.76 -16.88 9.42
CA THR A 149 -0.26 -16.68 10.78
C THR A 149 1.25 -16.95 10.81
N LEU A 150 2.04 -15.89 10.62
CA LEU A 150 3.50 -15.96 10.69
C LEU A 150 3.98 -16.00 12.16
N PRO A 151 5.08 -16.73 12.45
CA PRO A 151 5.74 -16.68 13.75
C PRO A 151 6.19 -15.25 14.11
N PRO A 152 6.14 -14.85 15.39
CA PRO A 152 6.47 -13.48 15.82
C PRO A 152 7.89 -13.04 15.45
N GLN A 153 8.86 -13.98 15.41
CA GLN A 153 10.26 -13.70 15.06
C GLN A 153 10.41 -13.20 13.61
N ILE A 154 9.58 -13.71 12.71
CA ILE A 154 9.57 -13.32 11.30
C ILE A 154 8.90 -11.95 11.15
N MET A 155 7.87 -11.68 11.96
CA MET A 155 7.08 -10.46 11.88
C MET A 155 7.85 -9.21 12.34
N GLU A 156 8.69 -9.32 13.38
CA GLU A 156 9.57 -8.21 13.81
C GLU A 156 10.62 -7.85 12.75
N THR A 157 11.22 -8.87 12.12
CA THR A 157 12.16 -8.66 11.02
C THR A 157 11.46 -7.93 9.87
N PHE A 158 10.24 -8.34 9.51
CA PHE A 158 9.49 -7.72 8.42
C PHE A 158 9.00 -6.31 8.72
N GLN A 159 8.69 -5.96 9.98
CA GLN A 159 8.23 -4.62 10.36
C GLN A 159 9.30 -3.55 10.10
N PHE A 160 10.56 -3.81 10.47
CA PHE A 160 11.67 -2.87 10.22
C PHE A 160 11.83 -2.56 8.73
N TRP A 161 11.66 -3.55 7.86
CA TRP A 161 11.80 -3.42 6.41
C TRP A 161 10.50 -3.02 5.68
N SER A 162 9.34 -3.02 6.33
CA SER A 162 8.05 -2.63 5.73
C SER A 162 7.97 -1.13 5.40
N THR A 163 8.81 -0.30 6.03
CA THR A 163 8.89 1.14 5.81
C THR A 163 9.53 1.50 4.47
N THR A 164 10.37 0.62 3.91
CA THR A 164 11.07 0.83 2.63
C THR A 164 10.23 0.40 1.43
N THR A 165 9.24 -0.47 1.61
CA THR A 165 8.43 -1.05 0.51
C THR A 165 7.20 -0.23 0.15
N ASP A 166 6.74 0.61 1.05
CA ASP A 166 5.48 1.34 0.91
C ASP A 166 5.79 2.83 0.73
N LEU A 167 6.39 3.15 -0.42
CA LEU A 167 6.74 4.52 -0.84
C LEU A 167 5.53 5.46 -0.87
N SER A 168 4.31 4.92 -0.88
CA SER A 168 3.03 5.64 -0.74
C SER A 168 2.74 6.13 0.68
N ARG A 169 3.27 5.50 1.73
CA ARG A 169 3.04 5.90 3.13
C ARG A 169 3.36 7.37 3.42
N PRO A 170 4.52 7.92 3.00
CA PRO A 170 4.81 9.33 3.23
C PRO A 170 3.84 10.28 2.51
N PHE A 171 3.08 9.81 1.52
CA PHE A 171 2.10 10.62 0.79
C PHE A 171 0.66 10.47 1.30
N LYS A 172 0.43 9.68 2.36
CA LYS A 172 -0.87 9.45 3.03
C LYS A 172 -2.06 9.52 2.07
N PRO A 173 -2.23 8.54 1.16
CA PRO A 173 -3.32 8.56 0.17
C PRO A 173 -4.71 8.64 0.81
N ASP A 174 -4.86 8.19 2.05
CA ASP A 174 -6.09 8.30 2.85
C ASP A 174 -6.50 9.75 3.14
N CYS A 175 -5.55 10.69 3.11
CA CYS A 175 -5.81 12.12 3.25
C CYS A 175 -6.36 12.79 1.99
N THR A 176 -6.34 12.10 0.85
CA THR A 176 -6.87 12.65 -0.40
C THR A 176 -8.37 12.35 -0.53
N ILE A 177 -9.07 13.13 -1.36
CA ILE A 177 -10.50 12.96 -1.68
C ILE A 177 -10.83 11.55 -2.24
N MET A 178 -9.82 10.76 -2.57
CA MET A 178 -9.92 9.42 -3.16
C MET A 178 -9.90 8.26 -2.14
N SER A 179 -10.20 8.53 -0.87
CA SER A 179 -10.09 7.58 0.26
C SER A 179 -11.07 6.39 0.26
N SER A 180 -11.94 6.25 -0.74
CA SER A 180 -12.83 5.09 -0.83
C SER A 180 -12.06 3.84 -1.27
N LEU A 181 -12.37 2.68 -0.66
CA LEU A 181 -11.74 1.39 -0.97
C LEU A 181 -11.82 1.05 -2.46
N LEU A 182 -12.98 1.28 -3.08
CA LEU A 182 -13.19 1.07 -4.51
C LEU A 182 -12.35 2.03 -5.35
N THR A 183 -12.21 3.29 -4.92
CA THR A 183 -11.35 4.26 -5.60
C THR A 183 -9.89 3.87 -5.50
N SER A 184 -9.41 3.45 -4.32
CA SER A 184 -8.02 3.00 -4.13
C SER A 184 -7.70 1.77 -5.00
N MET A 185 -8.61 0.78 -5.05
CA MET A 185 -8.46 -0.37 -5.95
C MET A 185 -8.43 0.03 -7.43
N ILE A 186 -9.32 0.93 -7.87
CA ILE A 186 -9.33 1.42 -9.26
C ILE A 186 -8.02 2.14 -9.57
N VAL A 187 -7.56 3.04 -8.72
CA VAL A 187 -6.31 3.80 -8.92
C VAL A 187 -5.12 2.87 -9.02
N LYS A 188 -4.99 1.91 -8.11
CA LYS A 188 -3.91 0.91 -8.13
C LYS A 188 -3.95 0.06 -9.39
N SER A 189 -5.14 -0.37 -9.82
CA SER A 189 -5.32 -1.16 -11.04
C SER A 189 -5.01 -0.38 -12.33
N LEU A 190 -5.18 0.94 -12.33
CA LEU A 190 -4.87 1.81 -13.46
C LEU A 190 -3.40 2.22 -13.53
N GLN A 191 -2.61 1.99 -12.47
CA GLN A 191 -1.20 2.39 -12.41
C GLN A 191 -0.35 1.85 -13.58
N PRO A 192 -0.49 0.58 -14.04
CA PRO A 192 0.20 0.10 -15.25
C PRO A 192 -0.16 0.89 -16.51
N VAL A 193 -1.44 1.26 -16.65
CA VAL A 193 -1.94 2.04 -17.78
C VAL A 193 -1.37 3.46 -17.72
N VAL A 194 -1.37 4.08 -16.55
CA VAL A 194 -0.76 5.41 -16.33
C VAL A 194 0.73 5.38 -16.64
N ALA A 195 1.47 4.37 -16.17
CA ALA A 195 2.89 4.21 -16.48
C ALA A 195 3.14 4.06 -17.99
N CYS A 196 2.28 3.30 -18.68
CA CYS A 196 2.35 3.15 -20.14
C CYS A 196 2.11 4.49 -20.85
N LEU A 197 1.06 5.22 -20.47
CA LEU A 197 0.74 6.54 -21.02
C LEU A 197 1.87 7.55 -20.78
N LEU A 198 2.51 7.53 -19.61
CA LEU A 198 3.66 8.39 -19.31
C LEU A 198 4.88 8.04 -20.16
N CYS A 199 5.19 6.76 -20.34
CA CYS A 199 6.27 6.33 -21.25
C CYS A 199 5.99 6.77 -22.70
N LEU A 200 4.74 6.63 -23.18
CA LEU A 200 4.32 7.10 -24.50
C LEU A 200 4.42 8.63 -24.61
N ALA A 201 4.00 9.37 -23.58
CA ALA A 201 4.12 10.82 -23.55
C ALA A 201 5.58 11.28 -23.63
N VAL A 202 6.49 10.62 -22.89
CA VAL A 202 7.93 10.89 -22.96
C VAL A 202 8.48 10.58 -24.36
N LEU A 203 8.06 9.47 -24.99
CA LEU A 203 8.45 9.12 -26.35
C LEU A 203 7.99 10.19 -27.36
N LEU A 204 6.72 10.59 -27.29
CA LEU A 204 6.14 11.59 -28.19
C LEU A 204 6.79 12.97 -28.00
N ALA A 205 6.99 13.38 -26.75
CA ALA A 205 7.69 14.63 -26.42
C ALA A 205 9.11 14.64 -26.99
N ASN A 206 9.80 13.50 -26.92
CA ASN A 206 11.15 13.38 -27.46
C ASN A 206 11.17 13.37 -29.01
N ILE A 207 10.23 12.68 -29.66
CA ILE A 207 10.08 12.73 -31.12
C ILE A 207 9.80 14.17 -31.58
N ALA A 208 8.89 14.88 -30.92
CA ALA A 208 8.58 16.27 -31.21
C ALA A 208 9.81 17.17 -31.01
N ALA A 209 10.55 16.99 -29.91
CA ALA A 209 11.77 17.74 -29.63
C ALA A 209 12.88 17.47 -30.66
N ALA A 210 13.05 16.22 -31.09
CA ALA A 210 14.01 15.83 -32.12
C ALA A 210 13.66 16.45 -33.48
N GLY A 211 12.37 16.45 -33.84
CA GLY A 211 11.85 17.10 -35.06
C GLY A 211 12.04 18.62 -35.05
N LEU A 212 11.70 19.28 -33.94
CA LEU A 212 11.81 20.73 -33.80
C LEU A 212 13.28 21.19 -33.77
N ARG A 213 14.16 20.45 -33.09
CA ARG A 213 15.59 20.80 -32.99
C ARG A 213 16.46 20.23 -34.12
N ARG A 214 15.89 19.45 -35.05
CA ARG A 214 16.59 18.76 -36.14
C ARG A 214 17.81 17.96 -35.67
N ARG A 215 17.72 17.34 -34.48
CA ARG A 215 18.80 16.51 -33.92
C ARG A 215 18.35 15.06 -33.82
N PRO A 216 18.70 14.20 -34.80
CA PRO A 216 18.30 12.79 -34.80
C PRO A 216 18.90 12.00 -33.63
N GLU A 217 20.01 12.47 -33.06
CA GLU A 217 20.67 11.89 -31.88
C GLU A 217 19.79 11.89 -30.61
N LEU A 218 18.74 12.72 -30.58
CA LEU A 218 17.80 12.76 -29.46
C LEU A 218 16.78 11.62 -29.52
N LEU A 219 16.61 10.93 -30.65
CA LEU A 219 15.61 9.87 -30.78
C LEU A 219 15.88 8.74 -29.79
N MET A 220 14.89 8.49 -28.92
CA MET A 220 14.91 7.37 -27.99
C MET A 220 14.68 6.06 -28.73
N ASP A 221 15.46 5.03 -28.39
CA ASP A 221 15.24 3.68 -28.86
C ASP A 221 14.00 3.09 -28.18
N ARG A 222 13.07 2.59 -29.00
CA ARG A 222 11.80 1.99 -28.56
C ARG A 222 12.02 0.74 -27.71
N ASN A 223 12.99 -0.09 -28.05
CA ASN A 223 13.27 -1.33 -27.31
C ASN A 223 13.80 -1.01 -25.91
N ARG A 224 14.68 -0.01 -25.81
CA ARG A 224 15.22 0.46 -24.53
C ARG A 224 14.14 1.10 -23.67
N LEU A 225 13.24 1.89 -24.26
CA LEU A 225 12.12 2.48 -23.53
C LEU A 225 11.13 1.40 -23.04
N PHE A 226 10.87 0.37 -23.84
CA PHE A 226 10.04 -0.76 -23.44
C PHE A 226 10.66 -1.52 -22.26
N ASN A 227 11.98 -1.71 -22.25
CA ASN A 227 12.68 -2.28 -21.10
C ASN A 227 12.52 -1.41 -19.84
N VAL A 228 12.62 -0.08 -19.96
CA VAL A 228 12.37 0.84 -18.83
C VAL A 228 10.93 0.69 -18.30
N PHE A 229 9.95 0.60 -19.20
CA PHE A 229 8.56 0.36 -18.83
C PHE A 229 8.40 -0.97 -18.07
N GLY A 230 8.97 -2.07 -18.59
CA GLY A 230 8.97 -3.36 -17.93
C GLY A 230 9.61 -3.30 -16.54
N SER A 231 10.78 -2.67 -16.43
CA SER A 231 11.47 -2.48 -15.14
C SER A 231 10.64 -1.67 -14.14
N LEU A 232 9.93 -0.64 -14.58
CA LEU A 232 9.02 0.13 -13.73
C LEU A 232 7.85 -0.72 -13.25
N LEU A 233 7.22 -1.51 -14.14
CA LEU A 233 6.13 -2.40 -13.75
C LEU A 233 6.58 -3.45 -12.74
N PHE A 234 7.74 -4.08 -12.95
CA PHE A 234 8.29 -5.05 -12.01
C PHE A 234 8.64 -4.39 -10.67
N THR A 235 9.29 -3.23 -10.69
CA THR A 235 9.71 -2.53 -9.47
C THR A 235 8.53 -2.01 -8.65
N PHE A 236 7.41 -1.66 -9.27
CA PHE A 236 6.23 -1.16 -8.55
C PHE A 236 5.10 -2.19 -8.45
N PHE A 237 5.35 -3.46 -8.82
CA PHE A 237 4.35 -4.52 -8.76
C PHE A 237 3.76 -4.69 -7.36
N GLY A 238 4.60 -4.65 -6.32
CA GLY A 238 4.14 -4.72 -4.93
C GLY A 238 3.16 -3.60 -4.56
N ALA A 239 3.39 -2.37 -5.04
CA ALA A 239 2.49 -1.24 -4.79
C ALA A 239 1.15 -1.37 -5.56
N ILE A 240 1.14 -2.08 -6.68
CA ILE A 240 -0.06 -2.36 -7.48
C ILE A 240 -0.88 -3.51 -6.85
N ALA A 241 -0.20 -4.51 -6.29
CA ALA A 241 -0.82 -5.74 -5.79
C ALA A 241 -1.19 -5.71 -4.30
N SER A 242 -0.67 -4.74 -3.53
CA SER A 242 -1.07 -4.46 -2.12
C SER A 242 -2.12 -3.36 -2.07
#